data_AF-A0A940BTD4-F1
#
_entry.id   AF-A0A940BTD4-F1
#
_cell.length_a   1.000
_cell.length_b   1.000
_cell.length_c   1.000
_cell.angle_alpha   90.00
_cell.angle_beta   90.00
_cell.angle_gamma   90.00
#
_symmetry.space_group_name_H-M   'P 1'
#
loop_
_entity.id
_entity.type
_entity.pdbx_description
1 polymer ?
#
loop_
_entity_poly.entity_id
_entity_poly.type
_entity_poly.pdbx_seq_one_letter_code
_entity_poly.pdbx_strand_id
1 'polypeptide(L)'
;MKTLKKVIIGIIAIPLLLILLEISGMIVNHASTGIQTNRLRRDIVEAFPDTQIISVESETGNTSGTGNHVDCLTRITFSSDLSLSEVQDKLSSSYEWNDLNCYVNETANKGEYLFFLRKRAPFVNNIEGH
;
A
#
# COMPACT_ATOMS: atom_id res chain seq x y z
N MET A 1 28.67 -4.22 -41.81
CA MET A 1 29.09 -3.53 -40.55
C MET A 1 28.00 -2.65 -39.94
N LYS A 2 27.34 -1.74 -40.69
CA LYS A 2 26.30 -0.84 -40.12
C LYS A 2 25.10 -1.59 -39.50
N THR A 3 24.61 -2.65 -40.15
CA THR A 3 23.49 -3.47 -39.65
C THR A 3 23.86 -4.26 -38.40
N LEU A 4 25.05 -4.87 -38.35
CA LEU A 4 25.54 -5.59 -37.16
C LEU A 4 25.69 -4.66 -35.94
N LYS A 5 26.19 -3.43 -36.13
CA LYS A 5 26.25 -2.42 -35.07
C LYS A 5 24.86 -2.08 -34.51
N LYS A 6 23.86 -1.93 -35.37
CA LYS A 6 22.47 -1.68 -34.94
C LYS A 6 21.88 -2.85 -34.15
N VAL A 7 22.16 -4.09 -34.56
CA VAL A 7 21.72 -5.29 -33.83
C VAL A 7 22.34 -5.34 -32.45
N ILE A 8 23.65 -5.10 -32.31
CA ILE A 8 24.34 -5.07 -31.00
C ILE A 8 23.76 -3.98 -30.10
N ILE A 9 23.50 -2.78 -30.64
CA ILE A 9 22.86 -1.70 -29.89
C ILE A 9 21.48 -2.13 -29.39
N GLY A 10 20.67 -2.78 -30.24
CA GLY A 10 19.35 -3.29 -29.84
C GLY A 10 19.43 -4.31 -28.70
N ILE A 11 20.38 -5.25 -28.79
CA ILE A 11 20.60 -6.28 -27.76
C ILE A 11 20.93 -5.66 -26.40
N ILE A 12 21.65 -4.54 -26.36
CA ILE A 12 22.01 -3.85 -25.11
C ILE A 12 20.89 -2.90 -24.66
N ALA A 13 20.27 -2.18 -25.59
CA ALA A 13 19.27 -1.16 -25.28
C ALA A 13 17.98 -1.75 -24.72
N ILE A 14 17.54 -2.92 -25.21
CA ILE A 14 16.30 -3.55 -24.75
C ILE A 14 16.37 -3.92 -23.25
N PRO A 15 17.37 -4.68 -22.75
CA PRO A 15 17.49 -4.97 -21.33
C PRO A 15 17.57 -3.71 -20.46
N LEU A 16 18.31 -2.69 -20.90
CA LEU A 16 18.42 -1.43 -20.17
C LEU A 16 17.06 -0.71 -20.08
N LEU A 17 16.29 -0.70 -21.16
CA LEU A 17 14.94 -0.14 -21.15
C LEU A 17 14.02 -0.90 -20.20
N LEU A 18 14.10 -2.23 -20.19
CA LEU A 18 13.32 -3.05 -19.25
C LEU A 18 13.69 -2.75 -17.79
N ILE A 19 14.97 -2.63 -17.46
CA ILE A 19 15.43 -2.24 -16.12
C ILE A 19 14.89 -0.86 -15.72
N LEU A 20 14.87 0.11 -16.65
CA LEU A 20 14.32 1.43 -16.38
C LEU A 20 12.80 1.38 -16.12
N LEU A 21 12.07 0.50 -16.81
CA LEU A 21 10.64 0.28 -16.56
C LEU A 21 10.40 -0.33 -15.17
N GLU A 22 11.22 -1.29 -14.74
CA GLU A 22 11.17 -1.87 -13.39
C GLU A 22 11.34 -0.79 -12.32
N ILE A 23 12.43 0.00 -12.41
CA ILE A 23 12.72 1.08 -11.45
C ILE A 23 11.60 2.11 -11.41
N SER A 24 11.05 2.47 -12.58
CA SER A 24 9.92 3.40 -12.66
C SER A 24 8.68 2.83 -11.96
N GLY A 25 8.39 1.55 -12.16
CA GLY A 25 7.29 0.85 -11.48
C GLY A 25 7.46 0.86 -9.97
N MET A 26 8.66 0.60 -9.46
CA MET A 26 8.96 0.66 -8.03
C MET A 26 8.68 2.05 -7.46
N ILE A 27 9.17 3.11 -8.12
CA ILE A 27 8.95 4.49 -7.67
C ILE A 27 7.45 4.79 -7.57
N VAL A 28 6.67 4.40 -8.57
CA VAL A 28 5.21 4.62 -8.57
C VAL A 28 4.52 3.81 -7.47
N ASN A 29 4.94 2.57 -7.23
CA ASN A 29 4.37 1.73 -6.18
C ASN A 29 4.60 2.34 -4.79
N HIS A 30 5.84 2.75 -4.47
CA HIS A 30 6.13 3.42 -3.20
C HIS A 30 5.39 4.75 -3.03
N ALA A 31 5.30 5.55 -4.11
CA ALA A 31 4.50 6.76 -4.09
C ALA A 31 3.02 6.48 -3.83
N SER A 32 2.47 5.43 -4.46
CA SER A 32 1.09 4.98 -4.25
C SER A 32 0.84 4.54 -2.80
N THR A 33 1.74 3.77 -2.20
CA THR A 33 1.69 3.38 -0.79
C THR A 33 1.70 4.59 0.14
N GLY A 34 2.56 5.58 -0.14
CA GLY A 34 2.60 6.84 0.62
C GLY A 34 1.31 7.64 0.52
N ILE A 35 0.74 7.74 -0.69
CA ILE A 35 -0.56 8.40 -0.92
C ILE A 35 -1.68 7.68 -0.19
N GLN A 36 -1.73 6.34 -0.27
CA GLN A 36 -2.70 5.51 0.45
C GLN A 36 -2.62 5.76 1.96
N THR A 37 -1.40 5.73 2.51
CA THR A 37 -1.16 5.90 3.95
C THR A 37 -1.60 7.28 4.43
N ASN A 38 -1.25 8.33 3.69
CA ASN A 38 -1.64 9.70 4.03
C ASN A 38 -3.15 9.93 3.93
N ARG A 39 -3.81 9.32 2.93
CA ARG A 39 -5.28 9.37 2.80
C ARG A 39 -5.95 8.69 3.98
N LEU A 40 -5.57 7.43 4.30
CA LEU A 40 -6.15 6.71 5.44
C LEU A 40 -5.96 7.46 6.76
N ARG A 41 -4.75 7.99 7.00
CA ARG A 41 -4.48 8.79 8.19
C ARG A 41 -5.40 10.01 8.28
N ARG A 42 -5.56 10.74 7.18
CA ARG A 42 -6.44 11.92 7.13
C ARG A 42 -7.89 11.51 7.37
N ASP A 43 -8.37 10.46 6.70
CA ASP A 43 -9.74 10.01 6.82
C ASP A 43 -10.06 9.57 8.27
N ILE A 44 -9.11 8.93 8.98
CA ILE A 44 -9.22 8.62 10.41
C ILE A 44 -9.34 9.91 11.25
N VAL A 45 -8.43 10.88 11.06
CA VAL A 45 -8.44 12.14 11.82
C VAL A 45 -9.71 12.95 11.57
N GLU A 46 -10.22 12.95 10.34
CA GLU A 46 -11.48 13.63 9.98
C GLU A 46 -12.70 12.92 10.58
N ALA A 47 -12.71 11.59 10.63
CA ALA A 47 -13.82 10.81 11.19
C ALA A 47 -13.87 10.88 12.73
N PHE A 48 -12.71 11.03 13.38
CA PHE A 48 -12.52 11.00 14.83
C PHE A 48 -11.64 12.19 15.29
N PRO A 49 -12.20 13.39 15.49
CA PRO A 49 -11.41 14.60 15.79
C PRO A 49 -10.50 14.51 17.03
N ASP A 50 -10.92 13.73 18.04
CA ASP A 50 -10.17 13.55 19.29
C ASP A 50 -9.24 12.31 19.27
N THR A 51 -9.01 11.72 18.09
CA THR A 51 -8.14 10.54 17.96
C THR A 51 -6.67 10.87 18.13
N GLN A 52 -5.94 9.95 18.78
CA GLN A 52 -4.49 9.94 18.77
C GLN A 52 -3.99 8.89 17.77
N ILE A 53 -3.15 9.30 16.82
CA ILE A 53 -2.41 8.35 15.97
C ILE A 53 -1.22 7.80 16.76
N ILE A 54 -1.25 6.51 17.06
CA ILE A 54 -0.26 5.80 17.88
C ILE A 54 0.89 5.30 17.01
N SER A 55 0.56 4.66 15.89
CA SER A 55 1.56 4.22 14.92
C SER A 55 1.05 4.30 13.49
N VAL A 56 1.98 4.50 12.56
CA VAL A 56 1.73 4.48 11.12
C VAL A 56 2.82 3.63 10.49
N GLU A 57 2.42 2.55 9.84
CA GLU A 57 3.30 1.65 9.14
C GLU A 57 2.83 1.52 7.69
N SER A 58 3.78 1.44 6.79
CA SER A 58 3.50 1.27 5.37
C SER A 58 4.55 0.39 4.72
N GLU A 59 4.12 -0.52 3.86
CA GLU A 59 4.98 -1.46 3.16
C GLU A 59 4.57 -1.55 1.68
N THR A 60 5.57 -1.64 0.80
CA THR A 60 5.40 -1.85 -0.64
C THR A 60 6.18 -3.10 -1.00
N GLY A 61 5.53 -4.08 -1.63
CA GLY A 61 6.18 -5.34 -2.01
C GLY A 61 5.23 -6.53 -1.94
N ASN A 62 5.79 -7.74 -1.92
CA ASN A 62 5.02 -8.97 -1.68
C ASN A 62 4.59 -9.11 -0.21
N THR A 63 3.62 -8.31 0.21
CA THR A 63 3.20 -8.25 1.62
C THR A 63 2.42 -9.48 2.09
N SER A 64 1.98 -10.34 1.16
CA SER A 64 1.28 -11.59 1.45
C SER A 64 2.21 -12.80 1.58
N GLY A 65 3.47 -12.69 1.10
CA GLY A 65 4.45 -13.77 1.06
C GLY A 65 4.05 -14.99 0.21
N THR A 66 2.90 -14.93 -0.45
CA THR A 66 2.28 -16.07 -1.18
C THR A 66 1.93 -15.71 -2.63
N GLY A 67 2.08 -14.44 -3.00
CA GLY A 67 1.90 -13.93 -4.35
C GLY A 67 3.23 -13.71 -5.08
N ASN A 68 3.17 -13.60 -6.41
CA ASN A 68 4.22 -12.98 -7.23
C ASN A 68 3.73 -11.59 -7.67
N HIS A 69 3.40 -10.73 -6.71
CA HIS A 69 2.91 -9.39 -7.01
C HIS A 69 3.21 -8.39 -5.90
N VAL A 70 3.20 -7.12 -6.28
CA VAL A 70 3.35 -5.99 -5.37
C VAL A 70 2.01 -5.51 -4.83
N ASP A 71 1.96 -5.35 -3.52
CA ASP A 71 0.88 -4.69 -2.78
C ASP A 71 1.37 -3.39 -2.15
N CYS A 72 0.42 -2.48 -1.91
CA CYS A 72 0.54 -1.33 -1.03
C CYS A 72 -0.18 -1.67 0.28
N LEU A 73 0.58 -1.90 1.35
CA LEU A 73 0.06 -2.16 2.69
C LEU A 73 0.19 -0.90 3.55
N THR A 74 -0.88 -0.58 4.27
CA THR A 74 -0.92 0.44 5.29
C THR A 74 -1.51 -0.15 6.57
N ARG A 75 -0.87 0.11 7.70
CA ARG A 75 -1.39 -0.18 9.04
C ARG A 75 -1.33 1.09 9.89
N ILE A 76 -2.47 1.50 10.44
CA ILE A 76 -2.53 2.66 11.35
C ILE A 76 -3.17 2.22 12.64
N THR A 77 -2.45 2.41 13.74
CA THR A 77 -2.99 2.25 15.09
C THR A 77 -3.43 3.61 15.60
N PHE A 78 -4.67 3.73 16.06
CA PHE A 78 -5.25 4.98 16.54
C PHE A 78 -6.18 4.76 17.74
N SER A 79 -6.40 5.79 18.55
CA SER A 79 -7.33 5.71 19.68
C SER A 79 -8.72 6.26 19.33
N SER A 80 -9.76 5.73 19.96
CA SER A 80 -11.12 6.26 19.89
C SER A 80 -11.93 5.78 21.09
N ASP A 81 -12.77 6.65 21.64
CA ASP A 81 -13.71 6.29 22.71
C ASP A 81 -14.96 5.55 22.20
N LEU A 82 -15.13 5.48 20.88
CA LEU A 82 -16.23 4.78 20.23
C LEU A 82 -16.02 3.27 20.29
N SER A 83 -17.11 2.51 20.18
CA SER A 83 -17.05 1.06 19.99
C SER A 83 -16.57 0.68 18.59
N LEU A 84 -16.08 -0.56 18.43
CA LEU A 84 -15.63 -1.08 17.13
C LEU A 84 -16.67 -0.94 16.01
N SER A 85 -17.95 -1.20 16.32
CA SER A 85 -19.04 -1.08 15.35
C SER A 85 -19.22 0.36 14.88
N GLU A 86 -19.14 1.33 15.79
CA GLU A 86 -19.26 2.75 15.46
C GLU A 86 -18.06 3.27 14.67
N VAL A 87 -16.86 2.75 14.96
CA VAL A 87 -15.64 3.01 14.18
C VAL A 87 -15.81 2.50 12.74
N GLN A 88 -16.29 1.27 12.58
CA GLN A 88 -16.59 0.69 11.27
C GLN A 88 -17.66 1.52 10.55
N ASP A 89 -18.79 1.83 11.19
CA ASP A 89 -19.89 2.59 10.58
C ASP A 89 -19.45 3.97 10.09
N LYS A 90 -18.61 4.69 10.85
CA LYS A 90 -18.09 6.00 10.43
C LYS A 90 -17.19 5.92 9.20
N LEU A 91 -16.42 4.85 9.05
CA LEU A 91 -15.48 4.67 7.94
C LEU A 91 -16.09 3.90 6.75
N SER A 92 -17.26 3.26 6.91
CA SER A 92 -17.98 2.51 5.86
C SER A 92 -18.32 3.33 4.62
N SER A 93 -18.37 4.67 4.74
CA SER A 93 -18.59 5.57 3.58
C SER A 93 -17.41 5.59 2.60
N SER A 94 -16.21 5.27 3.09
CA SER A 94 -14.95 5.38 2.34
C SER A 94 -14.23 4.03 2.15
N TYR A 95 -14.63 3.02 2.93
CA TYR A 95 -13.95 1.73 2.99
C TYR A 95 -14.94 0.56 2.95
N GLU A 96 -14.62 -0.44 2.13
CA GLU A 96 -15.38 -1.69 2.05
C GLU A 96 -14.71 -2.78 2.90
N TRP A 97 -15.39 -3.17 3.98
CA TRP A 97 -14.86 -4.12 4.94
C TRP A 97 -14.74 -5.54 4.38
N ASN A 98 -13.58 -6.15 4.59
CA ASN A 98 -13.33 -7.55 4.32
C ASN A 98 -12.14 -8.06 5.16
N ASP A 99 -12.19 -9.33 5.55
CA ASP A 99 -11.24 -9.92 6.50
C ASP A 99 -9.79 -10.03 5.98
N LEU A 100 -9.56 -9.77 4.70
CA LEU A 100 -8.25 -9.99 4.06
C LEU A 100 -7.49 -8.70 3.76
N ASN A 101 -8.18 -7.68 3.27
CA ASN A 101 -7.57 -6.50 2.66
C ASN A 101 -8.00 -5.19 3.31
N CYS A 102 -9.12 -5.14 4.02
CA CYS A 102 -9.59 -3.90 4.63
C CYS A 102 -10.40 -4.21 5.89
N TYR A 103 -9.78 -4.10 7.04
CA TYR A 103 -10.44 -4.36 8.32
C TYR A 103 -9.93 -3.42 9.40
N VAL A 104 -10.71 -3.31 10.46
CA VAL A 104 -10.32 -2.65 11.70
C VAL A 104 -10.61 -3.60 12.85
N ASN A 105 -9.65 -3.73 13.76
CA ASN A 105 -9.79 -4.55 14.97
C ASN A 105 -9.34 -3.73 16.18
N GLU A 106 -10.00 -3.93 17.32
CA GLU A 106 -9.49 -3.42 18.60
C GLU A 106 -8.21 -4.18 18.98
N THR A 107 -7.22 -3.47 19.52
CA THR A 107 -5.95 -4.06 19.96
C THR A 107 -6.07 -4.62 21.39
N ALA A 108 -4.96 -5.05 21.98
CA ALA A 108 -4.94 -5.46 23.38
C ALA A 108 -5.21 -4.28 24.36
N ASN A 109 -4.98 -3.05 23.93
CA ASN A 109 -5.28 -1.85 24.70
C ASN A 109 -6.69 -1.37 24.36
N LYS A 110 -7.55 -1.29 25.38
CA LYS A 110 -8.94 -0.85 25.21
C LYS A 110 -9.01 0.54 24.61
N GLY A 111 -9.84 0.71 23.59
CA GLY A 111 -10.00 1.99 22.87
C GLY A 111 -8.88 2.28 21.88
N GLU A 112 -7.96 1.35 21.63
CA GLU A 112 -7.00 1.43 20.53
C GLU A 112 -7.40 0.48 19.40
N TYR A 113 -7.37 0.97 18.17
CA TYR A 113 -7.79 0.26 16.98
C TYR A 113 -6.66 0.19 15.96
N LEU A 114 -6.49 -0.99 15.36
CA LEU A 114 -5.61 -1.21 14.22
C LEU A 114 -6.44 -1.23 12.93
N PHE A 115 -6.30 -0.20 12.10
CA PHE A 115 -6.79 -0.22 10.73
C PHE A 115 -5.76 -0.88 9.83
N PHE A 116 -6.15 -1.93 9.13
CA PHE A 116 -5.37 -2.61 8.10
C PHE A 116 -5.95 -2.35 6.72
N LEU A 117 -5.12 -1.88 5.79
CA LEU A 117 -5.50 -1.65 4.39
C LEU A 117 -4.42 -2.19 3.45
N ARG A 118 -4.81 -3.14 2.59
CA ARG A 118 -4.00 -3.69 1.51
C ARG A 118 -4.70 -3.44 0.18
N LYS A 119 -3.97 -2.88 -0.80
CA LYS A 119 -4.42 -2.77 -2.18
C LYS A 119 -3.31 -3.24 -3.11
N ARG A 120 -3.66 -3.77 -4.29
CA ARG A 120 -2.68 -4.05 -5.33
C ARG A 120 -1.98 -2.76 -5.76
N ALA A 121 -0.67 -2.83 -5.97
CA ALA A 121 0.08 -1.69 -6.45
C ALA A 121 -0.22 -1.38 -7.93
N PRO A 122 -0.01 -0.14 -8.41
CA PRO A 122 -0.22 0.21 -9.82
C PRO A 122 0.63 -0.63 -10.79
N PHE A 123 1.86 -0.97 -10.40
CA PHE A 123 2.75 -1.87 -11.12
C PHE A 123 2.86 -3.18 -10.35
N VAL A 124 1.86 -4.03 -10.54
CA VAL A 124 1.67 -5.32 -9.84
C VAL A 124 2.82 -6.29 -10.09
N ASN A 125 3.38 -6.28 -11.30
CA ASN A 125 4.42 -7.20 -11.74
C ASN A 125 5.72 -6.44 -11.91
N ASN A 126 6.49 -6.31 -10.84
CA ASN A 126 7.85 -5.80 -10.88
C ASN A 126 8.75 -6.65 -9.95
N ILE A 127 10.04 -6.33 -9.90
CA ILE A 127 11.01 -7.06 -9.06
C ILE A 127 10.71 -7.10 -7.56
N GLU A 128 9.89 -6.18 -7.02
CA GLU A 128 9.51 -6.14 -5.58
C GLU A 128 8.39 -7.14 -5.24
N GLY A 129 7.76 -7.73 -6.27
CA GLY A 129 6.74 -8.76 -6.10
C GLY A 129 7.30 -10.18 -5.97
N HIS A 130 8.61 -10.35 -6.09
CA HIS A 130 9.33 -11.63 -6.11
C HIS A 130 10.26 -11.77 -4.90
#